data_AF-A0A450UBJ6-F1
#
_entry.id   AF-A0A450UBJ6-F1
#
_cell.length_a   1.000
_cell.length_b   1.000
_cell.length_c   1.000
_cell.angle_alpha   90.00
_cell.angle_beta   90.00
_cell.angle_gamma   90.00
#
_symmetry.space_group_name_H-M   'P 1'
#
loop_
_entity.id
_entity.type
_entity.pdbx_description
1 polymer ?
#
loop_
_entity_poly.entity_id
_entity_poly.type
_entity_poly.pdbx_seq_one_letter_code
_entity_poly.pdbx_strand_id
1 'polypeptide(L)'
;MGAITFEDVLTLFKEQSREAERRSKEAERRSEELDRRFDETREMMNETRESMKETREMMKEQSKETARRFRELERITKEQGRQIGGLGDKFGYFTEGMALPSMERILTEQFGMTTVMPRVRTRKNGEEIELDVLAYANDEINLAMVVEVKSRVKREAVEQLRKIMERFRELYPEHKDKSLMAILAGVDWDRGVEEDARETGFMTAAIHDEIFELTAPAGFQARRW
;
A
#
# COMPACT_ATOMS: atom_id res chain seq x y z
N MET A 1 -74.98 -16.41 75.99
CA MET A 1 -74.07 -17.24 75.18
C MET A 1 -74.80 -18.54 74.90
N GLY A 2 -75.25 -18.75 73.66
CA GLY A 2 -75.95 -19.99 73.30
C GLY A 2 -75.00 -21.18 73.42
N ALA A 3 -75.46 -22.27 74.04
CA ALA A 3 -74.69 -23.50 74.17
C ALA A 3 -74.51 -24.11 72.77
N ILE A 4 -73.26 -24.28 72.34
CA ILE A 4 -72.91 -24.99 71.11
C ILE A 4 -73.43 -26.42 71.24
N THR A 5 -74.25 -26.84 70.29
CA THR A 5 -74.83 -28.19 70.29
C THR A 5 -73.88 -29.18 69.60
N PHE A 6 -74.02 -30.47 69.89
CA PHE A 6 -73.27 -31.54 69.21
C PHE A 6 -73.49 -31.51 67.69
N GLU A 7 -74.66 -31.08 67.24
CA GLU A 7 -75.02 -30.93 65.83
C GLU A 7 -74.26 -29.78 65.15
N ASP A 8 -74.00 -28.68 65.86
CA ASP A 8 -73.18 -27.56 65.39
C ASP A 8 -71.71 -28.00 65.18
N VAL A 9 -71.16 -28.81 66.09
CA VAL A 9 -69.79 -29.35 65.98
C VAL A 9 -69.67 -30.32 64.80
N LEU A 10 -70.65 -31.21 64.61
CA LEU A 10 -70.69 -32.13 63.47
C LEU A 10 -70.81 -31.40 62.13
N THR A 11 -71.57 -30.31 62.09
CA THR A 11 -71.70 -29.45 60.90
C THR A 11 -70.37 -28.79 60.56
N LEU A 12 -69.69 -28.20 61.56
CA LEU A 12 -68.37 -27.61 61.39
C LEU A 12 -67.33 -28.62 60.90
N PHE A 13 -67.34 -29.85 61.44
CA PHE A 13 -66.42 -30.91 61.02
C PHE A 13 -66.66 -31.35 59.57
N LYS A 14 -67.93 -31.46 59.15
CA LYS A 14 -68.30 -31.73 57.75
C LYS A 14 -67.85 -30.60 56.82
N GLU A 15 -67.98 -29.34 57.24
CA GLU A 15 -67.50 -28.19 56.49
C GLU A 15 -65.98 -28.19 56.37
N GLN A 16 -65.24 -28.43 57.46
CA GLN A 16 -63.78 -28.55 57.41
C GLN A 16 -63.30 -29.68 56.51
N SER A 17 -63.95 -30.84 56.56
CA SER A 17 -63.59 -31.98 55.70
C SER A 17 -63.83 -31.65 54.22
N ARG A 18 -64.94 -30.97 53.89
CA ARG A 18 -65.22 -30.49 52.53
C ARG A 18 -64.21 -29.42 52.08
N GLU A 19 -63.80 -28.53 52.97
CA GLU A 19 -62.81 -27.49 52.67
C GLU A 19 -61.41 -28.09 52.47
N ALA A 20 -61.01 -29.06 53.30
CA ALA A 20 -59.77 -29.80 53.15
C ALA A 20 -59.72 -30.59 51.82
N GLU A 21 -60.83 -31.24 51.45
CA GLU A 21 -60.93 -31.95 50.17
C GLU A 21 -60.83 -30.99 48.97
N ARG A 22 -61.44 -29.80 49.06
CA ARG A 22 -61.30 -28.75 48.03
C ARG A 22 -59.86 -28.27 47.92
N ARG A 23 -59.20 -27.96 49.04
CA ARG A 23 -57.79 -27.52 49.06
C ARG A 23 -56.86 -28.61 48.51
N SER A 24 -57.14 -29.88 48.80
CA SER A 24 -56.38 -31.01 48.24
C SER A 24 -56.51 -31.07 46.72
N LYS A 25 -57.74 -30.97 46.19
CA LYS A 25 -58.00 -30.95 44.73
C LYS A 25 -57.39 -29.75 44.03
N GLU A 26 -57.39 -28.58 44.68
CA GLU A 26 -56.74 -27.37 44.16
C GLU A 26 -55.21 -27.50 44.17
N ALA A 27 -54.63 -28.08 45.21
CA ALA A 27 -53.19 -28.34 45.30
C ALA A 27 -52.73 -29.35 44.23
N GLU A 28 -53.51 -30.41 43.99
CA GLU A 28 -53.24 -31.41 42.95
C GLU A 28 -53.26 -30.78 41.55
N ARG A 29 -54.31 -30.00 41.22
CA ARG A 29 -54.37 -29.25 39.96
C ARG A 29 -53.20 -28.28 39.79
N ARG A 30 -52.81 -27.59 40.87
CA ARG A 30 -51.68 -26.66 40.84
C ARG A 30 -50.36 -27.38 40.62
N SER A 31 -50.19 -28.58 41.18
CA SER A 31 -49.03 -29.43 40.93
C SER A 31 -48.96 -29.85 39.46
N GLU A 32 -50.07 -30.37 38.90
CA GLU A 32 -50.15 -30.76 37.49
C GLU A 32 -49.90 -29.59 36.51
N GLU A 33 -50.31 -28.37 36.88
CA GLU A 33 -50.02 -27.17 36.09
C GLU A 33 -48.55 -26.79 36.17
N LEU A 34 -47.93 -26.90 37.35
CA LEU A 34 -46.50 -26.64 37.52
C LEU A 34 -45.66 -27.65 36.74
N ASP A 35 -45.98 -28.94 36.80
CA ASP A 35 -45.27 -29.99 36.06
C ASP A 35 -45.32 -29.73 34.55
N ARG A 36 -46.51 -29.38 34.02
CA ARG A 36 -46.65 -28.98 32.61
C ARG A 36 -45.79 -27.77 32.24
N ARG A 37 -45.79 -26.72 33.07
CA ARG A 37 -44.94 -25.54 32.83
C ARG A 37 -43.46 -25.87 32.89
N PHE A 38 -43.05 -26.80 33.76
CA PHE A 38 -41.66 -27.27 33.83
C PHE A 38 -41.25 -28.01 32.55
N ASP A 39 -42.12 -28.89 32.03
CA ASP A 39 -41.87 -29.60 30.79
C ASP A 39 -41.78 -28.64 29.59
N GLU A 40 -42.73 -27.70 29.45
CA GLU A 40 -42.69 -26.65 28.41
C GLU A 40 -41.41 -25.81 28.48
N THR A 41 -40.99 -25.43 29.69
CA THR A 41 -39.75 -24.66 29.90
C THR A 41 -38.53 -25.48 29.47
N ARG A 42 -38.53 -26.78 29.74
CA ARG A 42 -37.43 -27.68 29.39
C ARG A 42 -37.32 -27.87 27.87
N GLU A 43 -38.44 -28.00 27.18
CA GLU A 43 -38.49 -28.05 25.71
C GLU A 43 -37.95 -26.76 25.10
N MET A 44 -38.43 -25.60 25.56
CA MET A 44 -37.95 -24.29 25.08
C MET A 44 -36.44 -24.10 25.32
N MET A 45 -35.93 -24.55 26.47
CA MET A 45 -34.49 -24.51 26.74
C MET A 45 -33.68 -25.41 25.80
N ASN A 46 -34.20 -26.57 25.42
CA ASN A 46 -33.53 -27.47 24.48
C ASN A 46 -33.51 -26.87 23.08
N GLU A 47 -34.64 -26.36 22.58
CA GLU A 47 -34.72 -25.67 21.29
C GLU A 47 -33.78 -24.46 21.24
N THR A 48 -33.73 -23.67 22.31
CA THR A 48 -32.82 -22.52 22.41
C THR A 48 -31.35 -22.97 22.34
N ARG A 49 -30.99 -24.08 22.99
CA ARG A 49 -29.62 -24.62 22.94
C ARG A 49 -29.25 -25.11 21.55
N GLU A 50 -30.16 -25.77 20.85
CA GLU A 50 -29.94 -26.22 19.47
C GLU A 50 -29.77 -25.04 18.52
N SER A 51 -30.66 -24.05 18.59
CA SER A 51 -30.56 -22.82 17.78
C SER A 51 -29.25 -22.06 18.04
N MET A 52 -28.81 -21.96 19.30
CA MET A 52 -27.52 -21.35 19.64
C MET A 52 -26.33 -22.14 19.09
N LYS A 53 -26.42 -23.48 19.05
CA LYS A 53 -25.37 -24.33 18.49
C LYS A 53 -25.26 -24.11 16.98
N GLU A 54 -26.38 -24.14 16.26
CA GLU A 54 -26.43 -23.87 14.82
C GLU A 54 -25.89 -22.49 14.48
N THR A 55 -26.30 -21.47 15.24
CA THR A 55 -25.82 -20.08 15.05
C THR A 55 -24.30 -20.00 15.23
N ARG A 56 -23.73 -20.68 16.24
CA ARG A 56 -22.28 -20.71 16.46
C ARG A 56 -21.54 -21.43 15.33
N GLU A 57 -22.09 -22.52 14.81
CA GLU A 57 -21.51 -23.25 13.69
C GLU A 57 -21.51 -22.39 12.42
N MET A 58 -22.64 -21.74 12.11
CA MET A 58 -22.77 -20.81 10.99
C MET A 58 -21.79 -19.63 11.10
N MET A 59 -21.69 -18.99 12.27
CA MET A 59 -20.74 -17.90 12.49
C MET A 59 -19.29 -18.35 12.33
N LYS A 60 -18.95 -19.55 12.80
CA LYS A 60 -17.60 -20.13 12.66
C LYS A 60 -17.26 -20.40 11.19
N GLU A 61 -18.23 -20.89 10.41
CA GLU A 61 -18.06 -21.13 8.99
C GLU A 61 -17.91 -19.82 8.20
N GLN A 62 -18.80 -18.85 8.44
CA GLN A 62 -18.69 -17.51 7.85
C GLN A 62 -17.35 -16.86 8.18
N SER A 63 -16.91 -16.91 9.44
CA SER A 63 -15.61 -16.36 9.85
C SER A 63 -14.44 -17.01 9.10
N LYS A 64 -14.47 -18.34 8.93
CA LYS A 64 -13.46 -19.06 8.14
C LYS A 64 -13.49 -18.66 6.67
N GLU A 65 -14.67 -18.49 6.09
CA GLU A 65 -14.82 -18.06 4.70
C GLU A 65 -14.31 -16.63 4.52
N THR A 66 -14.69 -15.69 5.38
CA THR A 66 -14.18 -14.32 5.39
C THR A 66 -12.65 -14.30 5.49
N ALA A 67 -12.07 -15.10 6.39
CA ALA A 67 -10.62 -15.20 6.53
C ALA A 67 -9.92 -15.82 5.31
N ARG A 68 -10.61 -16.66 4.52
CA ARG A 68 -10.10 -17.17 3.24
C ARG A 68 -10.15 -16.09 2.16
N ARG A 69 -11.30 -15.43 2.00
CA ARG A 69 -11.49 -14.33 1.05
C ARG A 69 -10.51 -13.18 1.31
N PHE A 70 -10.28 -12.84 2.58
CA PHE A 70 -9.32 -11.79 2.95
C PHE A 70 -7.88 -12.14 2.53
N ARG A 71 -7.42 -13.37 2.80
CA ARG A 71 -6.09 -13.84 2.37
C ARG A 71 -5.94 -13.89 0.85
N GLU A 72 -7.02 -14.19 0.14
CA GLU A 72 -7.04 -14.16 -1.32
C GLU A 72 -6.91 -12.73 -1.85
N LEU A 73 -7.64 -11.77 -1.27
CA LEU A 73 -7.52 -10.35 -1.59
C LEU A 73 -6.09 -9.85 -1.34
N GLU A 74 -5.48 -10.17 -0.20
CA GLU A 74 -4.08 -9.79 0.10
C GLU A 74 -3.11 -10.32 -0.97
N ARG A 75 -3.31 -11.56 -1.45
CA ARG A 75 -2.49 -12.14 -2.51
C ARG A 75 -2.67 -11.38 -3.82
N ILE A 76 -3.92 -11.14 -4.24
CA ILE A 76 -4.24 -10.41 -5.47
C ILE A 76 -3.64 -9.00 -5.42
N THR A 77 -3.83 -8.27 -4.32
CA THR A 77 -3.28 -6.93 -4.15
C THR A 77 -1.75 -6.93 -4.23
N LYS A 78 -1.08 -7.92 -3.63
CA LYS A 78 0.38 -8.04 -3.71
C LYS A 78 0.86 -8.34 -5.13
N GLU A 79 0.17 -9.22 -5.85
CA GLU A 79 0.48 -9.55 -7.24
C GLU A 79 0.26 -8.35 -8.17
N GLN A 80 -0.84 -7.63 -8.01
CA GLN A 80 -1.11 -6.38 -8.72
C GLN A 80 -0.05 -5.32 -8.42
N GLY A 81 0.33 -5.14 -7.15
CA GLY A 81 1.39 -4.21 -6.77
C GLY A 81 2.72 -4.52 -7.45
N ARG A 82 3.08 -5.80 -7.57
CA ARG A 82 4.28 -6.25 -8.31
C ARG A 82 4.18 -5.99 -9.81
N GLN A 83 3.04 -6.27 -10.42
CA GLN A 83 2.82 -6.02 -11.84
C GLN A 83 2.87 -4.53 -12.17
N ILE A 84 2.24 -3.68 -11.36
CA ILE A 84 2.26 -2.22 -11.50
C ILE A 84 3.67 -1.67 -11.32
N GLY A 85 4.41 -2.13 -10.30
CA GLY A 85 5.83 -1.77 -10.12
C GLY A 85 6.67 -2.12 -11.34
N GLY A 86 6.53 -3.34 -11.86
CA GLY A 86 7.23 -3.79 -13.06
C GLY A 86 6.84 -3.05 -14.35
N LEU A 87 5.68 -2.39 -14.40
CA LEU A 87 5.34 -1.48 -15.50
C LEU A 87 6.13 -0.18 -15.39
N GLY A 88 6.28 0.38 -14.18
CA GLY A 88 7.09 1.58 -13.93
C GLY A 88 8.53 1.43 -14.42
N ASP A 89 9.17 0.31 -14.08
CA ASP A 89 10.54 0.00 -14.51
C ASP A 89 10.66 -0.09 -16.04
N LYS A 90 9.66 -0.69 -16.70
CA LYS A 90 9.62 -0.79 -18.17
C LYS A 90 9.45 0.56 -18.85
N PHE A 91 8.65 1.47 -18.27
CA PHE A 91 8.53 2.84 -18.77
C PHE A 91 9.83 3.62 -18.63
N GLY A 92 10.57 3.43 -17.53
CA GLY A 92 11.93 3.98 -17.35
C GLY A 92 12.87 3.52 -18.46
N TYR A 93 13.03 2.20 -18.60
CA TYR A 93 13.86 1.59 -19.65
C TYR A 93 13.50 2.04 -21.07
N PHE A 94 12.20 2.14 -21.37
CA PHE A 94 11.73 2.62 -22.66
C PHE A 94 12.08 4.09 -22.88
N THR A 95 11.95 4.93 -21.84
CA THR A 95 12.31 6.35 -21.92
C THR A 95 13.81 6.54 -22.16
N GLU A 96 14.66 5.82 -21.43
CA GLU A 96 16.11 5.81 -21.66
C GLU A 96 16.45 5.38 -23.09
N GLY A 97 15.77 4.34 -23.60
CA GLY A 97 15.96 3.84 -24.96
C GLY A 97 15.59 4.86 -26.04
N MET A 98 14.58 5.69 -25.81
CA MET A 98 14.22 6.80 -26.71
C MET A 98 15.18 8.00 -26.58
N ALA A 99 15.65 8.29 -25.37
CA ALA A 99 16.54 9.42 -25.11
C ALA A 99 17.95 9.19 -25.67
N LEU A 100 18.46 7.96 -25.63
CA LEU A 100 19.85 7.64 -25.95
C LEU A 100 20.31 8.17 -27.33
N PRO A 101 19.61 7.92 -28.45
CA PRO A 101 20.05 8.43 -29.76
C PRO A 101 20.15 9.96 -29.80
N SER A 102 19.21 10.65 -29.13
CA SER A 102 19.21 12.10 -29.03
C SER A 102 20.34 12.61 -28.15
N MET A 103 20.63 11.92 -27.04
CA MET A 103 21.73 12.26 -26.14
C MET A 103 23.09 12.02 -26.80
N GLU A 104 23.29 10.91 -27.52
CA GLU A 104 24.51 10.66 -28.29
C GLU A 104 24.77 11.78 -29.30
N ARG A 105 23.73 12.20 -30.02
CA ARG A 105 23.79 13.32 -30.95
C ARG A 105 24.17 14.62 -30.26
N ILE A 106 23.45 15.00 -29.20
CA ILE A 106 23.70 16.24 -28.45
C ILE A 106 25.13 16.25 -27.88
N LEU A 107 25.54 15.17 -27.20
CA LEU A 107 26.85 15.06 -26.57
C LEU A 107 27.98 15.13 -27.59
N THR A 108 27.82 14.49 -28.75
CA THR A 108 28.86 14.49 -29.80
C THR A 108 28.89 15.81 -30.58
N GLU A 109 27.74 16.26 -31.09
CA GLU A 109 27.67 17.40 -32.01
C GLU A 109 27.79 18.75 -31.30
N GLN A 110 27.23 18.88 -30.09
CA GLN A 110 27.18 20.17 -29.38
C GLN A 110 28.26 20.29 -28.32
N PHE A 111 28.63 19.19 -27.67
CA PHE A 111 29.64 19.20 -26.59
C PHE A 111 30.99 18.59 -27.00
N GLY A 112 31.10 18.01 -28.20
CA GLY A 112 32.35 17.44 -28.70
C GLY A 112 32.84 16.24 -27.88
N MET A 113 31.93 15.50 -27.24
CA MET A 113 32.29 14.30 -26.49
C MET A 113 32.83 13.24 -27.45
N THR A 114 34.00 12.68 -27.12
CA THR A 114 34.64 11.64 -27.95
C THR A 114 34.31 10.23 -27.47
N THR A 115 33.84 10.11 -26.23
CA THR A 115 33.35 8.85 -25.66
C THR A 115 31.97 9.07 -25.07
N VAL A 116 31.01 8.22 -25.43
CA VAL A 116 29.66 8.18 -24.86
C VAL A 116 29.37 6.75 -24.43
N MET A 117 29.05 6.57 -23.16
CA MET A 117 28.82 5.27 -22.53
C MET A 117 27.41 5.24 -21.92
N PRO A 118 26.47 4.49 -22.51
CA PRO A 118 25.17 4.27 -21.90
C PRO A 118 25.23 3.26 -20.76
N ARG A 119 24.31 3.35 -19.80
CA ARG A 119 24.07 2.39 -18.72
C ARG A 119 25.33 2.03 -17.93
N VAL A 120 26.04 3.05 -17.47
CA VAL A 120 27.27 2.84 -16.70
C VAL A 120 26.89 2.39 -15.30
N ARG A 121 27.33 1.18 -14.93
CA ARG A 121 27.13 0.60 -13.61
C ARG A 121 28.43 0.54 -12.84
N THR A 122 28.43 1.10 -11.64
CA THR A 122 29.60 1.15 -10.78
C THR A 122 29.23 0.58 -9.42
N ARG A 123 30.01 -0.41 -8.97
CA ARG A 123 29.90 -0.99 -7.63
C ARG A 123 31.11 -0.58 -6.80
N LYS A 124 30.89 0.21 -5.75
CA LYS A 124 31.97 0.72 -4.89
C LYS A 124 31.48 0.86 -3.45
N ASN A 125 32.32 0.47 -2.48
CA ASN A 125 32.01 0.55 -1.05
C ASN A 125 30.68 -0.13 -0.62
N GLY A 126 30.26 -1.17 -1.35
CA GLY A 126 28.99 -1.87 -1.10
C GLY A 126 27.75 -1.19 -1.71
N GLU A 127 27.92 -0.03 -2.36
CA GLU A 127 26.87 0.66 -3.10
C GLU A 127 26.96 0.33 -4.59
N GLU A 128 25.81 0.30 -5.25
CA GLU A 128 25.67 0.17 -6.70
C GLU A 128 24.99 1.43 -7.23
N ILE A 129 25.66 2.11 -8.15
CA ILE A 129 25.18 3.33 -8.80
C ILE A 129 25.10 3.05 -10.30
N GLU A 130 24.00 3.46 -10.90
CA GLU A 130 23.76 3.38 -12.34
C GLU A 130 23.59 4.81 -12.87
N LEU A 131 24.30 5.11 -13.95
CA LEU A 131 24.15 6.35 -14.72
C LEU A 131 23.56 5.99 -16.08
N ASP A 132 22.54 6.72 -16.51
CA ASP A 132 21.91 6.45 -17.81
C ASP A 132 22.90 6.71 -18.95
N VAL A 133 23.66 7.80 -18.89
CA VAL A 133 24.79 8.06 -19.78
C VAL A 133 25.94 8.74 -19.02
N LEU A 134 27.16 8.28 -19.28
CA LEU A 134 28.40 8.99 -18.98
C LEU A 134 29.13 9.30 -20.29
N ALA A 135 29.49 10.55 -20.51
CA ALA A 135 30.28 10.95 -21.67
C ALA A 135 31.49 11.77 -21.24
N TYR A 136 32.59 11.67 -21.99
CA TYR A 136 33.78 12.48 -21.72
C TYR A 136 34.62 12.71 -22.97
N ALA A 137 35.47 13.74 -22.87
CA ALA A 137 36.56 14.02 -23.80
C ALA A 137 37.87 14.26 -23.01
N ASN A 138 39.01 13.95 -23.64
CA ASN A 138 40.33 13.95 -23.00
C ASN A 138 41.34 14.96 -23.61
N ASP A 139 41.04 15.51 -24.79
CA ASP A 139 42.00 16.30 -25.58
C ASP A 139 41.74 17.81 -25.41
N GLU A 140 41.48 18.54 -26.51
CA GLU A 140 41.16 19.97 -26.48
C GLU A 140 39.97 20.29 -25.56
N ILE A 141 39.06 19.32 -25.43
CA ILE A 141 37.92 19.35 -24.52
C ILE A 141 38.24 18.40 -23.36
N ASN A 142 38.44 18.96 -22.16
CA ASN A 142 38.65 18.20 -20.93
C ASN A 142 37.41 18.27 -20.02
N LEU A 143 36.36 17.54 -20.41
CA LEU A 143 35.01 17.59 -19.83
C LEU A 143 34.45 16.17 -19.66
N ALA A 144 33.76 15.94 -18.55
CA ALA A 144 32.89 14.80 -18.31
C ALA A 144 31.44 15.29 -18.13
N MET A 145 30.49 14.51 -18.64
CA MET A 145 29.07 14.80 -18.57
C MET A 145 28.29 13.57 -18.12
N VAL A 146 27.43 13.77 -17.11
CA VAL A 146 26.46 12.78 -16.66
C VAL A 146 25.09 13.15 -17.22
N VAL A 147 24.38 12.18 -17.80
CA VAL A 147 22.99 12.35 -18.19
C VAL A 147 22.13 11.41 -17.37
N GLU A 148 21.07 11.96 -16.79
CA GLU A 148 20.00 11.21 -16.14
C GLU A 148 18.70 11.43 -16.91
N VAL A 149 17.97 10.36 -17.18
CA VAL A 149 16.73 10.34 -17.96
C VAL A 149 15.58 9.89 -17.05
N LYS A 150 14.48 10.64 -17.02
CA LYS A 150 13.26 10.26 -16.29
C LYS A 150 12.04 10.34 -17.17
N SER A 151 11.19 9.31 -17.09
CA SER A 151 9.85 9.34 -17.70
C SER A 151 8.98 10.46 -17.12
N ARG A 152 9.10 10.69 -15.81
CA ARG A 152 8.54 11.85 -15.12
C ARG A 152 9.56 12.48 -14.19
N VAL A 153 9.89 13.74 -14.44
CA VAL A 153 10.86 14.50 -13.66
C VAL A 153 10.15 15.18 -12.49
N LYS A 154 10.57 14.80 -11.29
CA LYS A 154 10.13 15.39 -10.03
C LYS A 154 11.31 16.05 -9.32
N ARG A 155 11.03 16.84 -8.29
CA ARG A 155 12.07 17.52 -7.48
C ARG A 155 13.10 16.54 -6.92
N GLU A 156 12.69 15.31 -6.59
CA GLU A 156 13.60 14.27 -6.11
C GLU A 156 14.67 13.89 -7.14
N ALA A 157 14.37 13.94 -8.44
CA ALA A 157 15.34 13.63 -9.49
C ALA A 157 16.49 14.65 -9.54
N VAL A 158 16.18 15.93 -9.31
CA VAL A 158 17.19 17.00 -9.21
C VAL A 158 18.14 16.73 -8.05
N GLU A 159 17.59 16.35 -6.89
CA GLU A 159 18.39 16.05 -5.69
C GLU A 159 19.21 14.76 -5.84
N GLN A 160 18.67 13.75 -6.52
CA GLN A 160 19.41 12.52 -6.82
C GLN A 160 20.61 12.80 -7.72
N LEU A 161 20.40 13.52 -8.83
CA LEU A 161 21.48 13.89 -9.73
C LEU A 161 22.53 14.76 -9.02
N ARG A 162 22.10 15.69 -8.17
CA ARG A 162 23.00 16.49 -7.32
C ARG A 162 23.95 15.63 -6.51
N LYS A 163 23.43 14.63 -5.79
CA LYS A 163 24.23 13.71 -4.97
C LYS A 163 25.22 12.89 -5.79
N ILE A 164 24.82 12.46 -6.98
CA ILE A 164 25.72 11.77 -7.92
C ILE A 164 26.87 12.70 -8.30
N MET A 165 26.58 13.95 -8.65
CA MET A 165 27.57 14.93 -9.08
C MET A 165 28.56 15.30 -7.97
N GLU A 166 28.10 15.44 -6.73
CA GLU A 166 28.97 15.69 -5.56
C GLU A 166 29.95 14.55 -5.29
N ARG A 167 29.52 13.31 -5.54
CA ARG A 167 30.31 12.08 -5.32
C ARG A 167 31.05 11.60 -6.56
N PHE A 168 30.85 12.25 -7.71
CA PHE A 168 31.32 11.75 -9.01
C PHE A 168 32.83 11.45 -9.02
N ARG A 169 33.65 12.35 -8.47
CA ARG A 169 35.12 12.17 -8.44
C ARG A 169 35.57 11.06 -7.49
N GLU A 170 34.78 10.73 -6.48
CA GLU A 170 35.01 9.56 -5.64
C GLU A 170 34.72 8.28 -6.45
N LEU A 171 33.63 8.28 -7.21
CA LEU A 171 33.17 7.13 -7.99
C LEU A 171 34.07 6.85 -9.20
N TYR A 172 34.46 7.91 -9.92
CA TYR A 172 35.22 7.89 -11.17
C TYR A 172 36.51 8.74 -11.06
N PRO A 173 37.49 8.30 -10.25
CA PRO A 173 38.73 9.05 -10.00
C PRO A 173 39.57 9.29 -11.28
N GLU A 174 39.41 8.46 -12.30
CA GLU A 174 39.99 8.62 -13.65
C GLU A 174 39.54 9.91 -14.36
N HIS A 175 38.45 10.54 -13.90
CA HIS A 175 37.90 11.77 -14.45
C HIS A 175 38.03 12.97 -13.49
N LYS A 176 38.79 12.85 -12.40
CA LYS A 176 38.88 13.88 -11.35
C LYS A 176 39.30 15.26 -11.83
N ASP A 177 40.17 15.30 -12.85
CA ASP A 177 40.78 16.52 -13.40
C ASP A 177 39.95 17.13 -14.54
N LYS A 178 38.79 16.54 -14.85
CA LYS A 178 37.87 17.06 -15.87
C LYS A 178 36.94 18.12 -15.27
N SER A 179 36.55 19.07 -16.11
CA SER A 179 35.31 19.81 -15.83
C SER A 179 34.15 18.81 -15.80
N LEU A 180 33.17 19.03 -14.93
CA LEU A 180 32.06 18.11 -14.75
C LEU A 180 30.72 18.85 -14.91
N MET A 181 29.86 18.38 -15.80
CA MET A 181 28.52 18.94 -16.06
C MET A 181 27.47 17.83 -16.07
N ALA A 182 26.19 18.20 -15.98
CA ALA A 182 25.11 17.23 -16.10
C ALA A 182 23.93 17.74 -16.92
N ILE A 183 23.23 16.79 -17.53
CA ILE A 183 21.95 16.96 -18.21
C ILE A 183 20.89 16.15 -17.44
N LEU A 184 19.79 16.80 -17.06
CA LEU A 184 18.58 16.13 -16.62
C LEU A 184 17.59 16.13 -17.78
N ALA A 185 17.31 14.94 -18.32
CA ALA A 185 16.39 14.76 -19.43
C ALA A 185 15.08 14.15 -18.93
N GLY A 186 13.95 14.56 -19.50
CA GLY A 186 12.71 13.85 -19.23
C GLY A 186 11.55 14.12 -20.17
N VAL A 187 10.57 13.23 -20.12
CA VAL A 187 9.38 13.26 -20.98
C VAL A 187 8.30 14.17 -20.41
N ASP A 188 7.99 14.03 -19.12
CA ASP A 188 7.01 14.84 -18.41
C ASP A 188 7.66 15.52 -17.20
N TRP A 189 7.41 16.80 -16.99
CA TRP A 189 8.03 17.59 -15.92
C TRP A 189 6.97 18.14 -14.99
N ASP A 190 7.14 17.90 -13.69
CA ASP A 190 6.33 18.58 -12.69
C ASP A 190 6.62 20.10 -12.74
N ARG A 191 5.58 20.91 -12.52
CA ARG A 191 5.65 22.38 -12.60
C ARG A 191 6.76 22.93 -11.67
N GLY A 192 7.65 23.76 -12.22
CA GLY A 192 8.74 24.39 -11.47
C GLY A 192 10.03 23.57 -11.38
N VAL A 193 9.97 22.27 -11.67
CA VAL A 193 11.14 21.37 -11.49
C VAL A 193 12.21 21.63 -12.54
N GLU A 194 11.82 22.06 -13.74
CA GLU A 194 12.78 22.41 -14.78
C GLU A 194 13.60 23.65 -14.37
N GLU A 195 12.95 24.65 -13.78
CA GLU A 195 13.61 25.81 -13.19
C GLU A 195 14.53 25.42 -12.02
N ASP A 196 14.07 24.56 -11.10
CA ASP A 196 14.89 24.06 -9.99
C ASP A 196 16.16 23.33 -10.47
N ALA A 197 16.05 22.55 -11.55
CA ALA A 197 17.18 21.86 -12.15
C ALA A 197 18.20 22.85 -12.72
N ARG A 198 17.72 23.89 -13.41
CA ARG A 198 18.57 24.96 -13.95
C ARG A 198 19.22 25.81 -12.86
N GLU A 199 18.51 26.14 -11.79
CA GLU A 199 19.06 26.84 -10.62
C GLU A 199 20.15 26.02 -9.92
N THR A 200 20.02 24.69 -9.92
CA THR A 200 21.07 23.77 -9.45
C THR A 200 22.30 23.75 -10.39
N GLY A 201 22.14 24.25 -11.61
CA GLY A 201 23.15 24.33 -12.64
C GLY A 201 23.17 23.14 -13.61
N PHE A 202 22.11 22.35 -13.65
CA PHE A 202 21.95 21.28 -14.64
C PHE A 202 21.41 21.85 -15.95
N MET A 203 21.89 21.32 -17.06
CA MET A 203 21.19 21.49 -18.33
C MET A 203 19.94 20.62 -18.32
N THR A 204 18.90 21.08 -19.00
CA THR A 204 17.63 20.38 -19.10
C THR A 204 17.41 19.96 -20.55
N ALA A 205 16.84 18.77 -20.74
CA ALA A 205 16.42 18.28 -22.04
C ALA A 205 15.00 17.71 -21.97
N ALA A 206 14.20 17.96 -22.99
CA ALA A 206 12.83 17.46 -23.09
C ALA A 206 12.57 16.87 -24.47
N ILE A 207 11.60 15.97 -24.53
CA ILE A 207 11.18 15.36 -25.80
C ILE A 207 10.25 16.30 -26.57
N HIS A 208 10.55 16.49 -27.85
CA HIS A 208 9.72 17.20 -28.83
C HIS A 208 9.75 16.41 -30.14
N ASP A 209 8.58 16.08 -30.70
CA ASP A 209 8.46 15.28 -31.93
C ASP A 209 9.36 14.02 -31.94
N GLU A 210 9.30 13.25 -30.85
CA GLU A 210 10.05 11.99 -30.63
C GLU A 210 11.57 12.15 -30.42
N ILE A 211 12.10 13.37 -30.47
CA ILE A 211 13.53 13.66 -30.31
C ILE A 211 13.74 14.48 -29.03
N PHE A 212 14.78 14.17 -28.26
CA PHE A 212 15.16 15.03 -27.14
C PHE A 212 15.99 16.21 -27.62
N GLU A 213 15.65 17.38 -27.11
CA GLU A 213 16.36 18.63 -27.36
C GLU A 213 16.72 19.31 -26.04
N LEU A 214 17.82 20.06 -26.03
CA LEU A 214 18.16 20.90 -24.88
C LEU A 214 17.13 22.02 -24.77
N THR A 215 16.58 22.19 -23.57
CA THR A 215 15.63 23.26 -23.25
C THR A 215 16.28 24.39 -22.45
N ALA A 216 17.57 24.25 -22.11
CA ALA A 216 18.31 25.30 -21.43
C ALA A 216 18.28 26.60 -22.27
N PRO A 217 17.92 27.76 -21.69
CA PRO A 217 17.76 28.99 -22.43
C PRO A 217 19.11 29.48 -23.01
N ALA A 218 19.04 30.26 -24.08
CA ALA A 218 20.23 30.85 -24.69
C ALA A 218 21.04 31.65 -23.66
N GLY A 219 22.34 31.37 -23.56
CA GLY A 219 23.25 32.00 -22.60
C GLY A 219 23.25 31.34 -21.21
N PHE A 220 22.48 30.28 -20.98
CA PHE A 220 22.59 29.48 -19.76
C PHE A 220 24.00 28.91 -19.62
N GLN A 221 24.61 29.15 -18.45
CA GLN A 221 25.89 28.56 -18.09
C GLN A 221 25.65 27.44 -17.09
N ALA A 222 25.77 26.20 -17.55
CA ALA A 222 25.71 25.05 -16.67
C ALA A 222 26.82 25.12 -15.62
N ARG A 223 26.50 24.68 -14.40
CA ARG A 223 27.49 24.62 -13.32
C ARG A 223 28.56 23.60 -13.66
N ARG A 224 29.81 24.00 -13.47
CA ARG A 224 30.94 23.08 -13.42
C ARG A 224 31.10 22.60 -11.99
N TRP A 225 30.90 21.31 -11.77
CA TRP A 225 30.97 20.63 -10.48
C TRP A 225 32.41 20.30 -10.10
#